data_AF-A0A2A2SJR0-F1
#
_entry.id   AF-A0A2A2SJR0-F1
#
_cell.length_a   1.000
_cell.length_b   1.000
_cell.length_c   1.000
_cell.angle_alpha   90.00
_cell.angle_beta   90.00
_cell.angle_gamma   90.00
#
_symmetry.space_group_name_H-M   'P 1'
#
loop_
_entity.id
_entity.type
_entity.pdbx_description
1 polymer ?
#
loop_
_entity_poly.entity_id
_entity_poly.type
_entity_poly.pdbx_seq_one_letter_code
_entity_poly.pdbx_strand_id
1 'polypeptide(L)'
;MIHAKSFLASAALLLAGCMGTQNRGLESVHQPVVQRSDYLLDLRAAGQGLAQGEQARLAGWFDALRLGYGDRVTVDDPSGTAPGARAEVAGVVEGYGLLLAGDAPVTPAPVAPGTVRVVVSRARASVPGCPDWSRDVTQNNDNHTSSGFGCATNANFAAMVANPVDLVNGRDGAESADPAISGRAINGYRTRSTGGSK
;
A
#
# COMPACT_ATOMS: atom_id res chain seq x y z
N MET A 1 47.63 -2.45 44.19
CA MET A 1 46.27 -2.42 43.62
C MET A 1 46.14 -1.63 42.30
N ILE A 2 47.24 -1.35 41.58
CA ILE A 2 47.20 -0.57 40.32
C ILE A 2 47.31 -1.47 39.07
N HIS A 3 48.00 -2.62 39.17
CA HIS A 3 48.21 -3.55 38.05
C HIS A 3 46.97 -4.37 37.62
N ALA A 4 45.99 -4.56 38.51
CA ALA A 4 44.78 -5.32 38.19
C ALA A 4 43.78 -4.54 37.32
N LYS A 5 43.80 -3.20 37.37
CA LYS A 5 42.91 -2.34 36.57
C LYS A 5 43.36 -2.23 35.11
N SER A 6 44.67 -2.30 34.86
CA SER A 6 45.23 -2.20 33.51
C SER A 6 44.94 -3.43 32.65
N PHE A 7 44.81 -4.62 33.25
CA PHE A 7 44.54 -5.86 32.50
C PHE A 7 43.09 -5.95 32.01
N LEU A 8 42.14 -5.40 32.77
CA LEU A 8 40.73 -5.33 32.41
C LEU A 8 40.45 -4.40 31.21
N ALA A 9 41.22 -3.32 31.06
CA ALA A 9 41.08 -2.41 29.92
C ALA A 9 41.57 -3.04 28.60
N SER A 10 42.65 -3.82 28.64
CA SER A 10 43.21 -4.49 27.45
C SER A 10 42.30 -5.59 26.90
N ALA A 11 41.59 -6.31 27.78
CA ALA A 11 40.66 -7.36 27.37
C ALA A 11 39.40 -6.79 26.69
N ALA A 12 38.93 -5.60 27.10
CA ALA A 12 37.75 -4.97 26.50
C ALA A 12 37.97 -4.49 25.05
N LEU A 13 39.21 -4.11 24.69
CA LEU A 13 39.57 -3.72 23.31
C LEU A 13 39.58 -4.90 22.33
N LEU A 14 39.79 -6.13 22.81
CA LEU A 14 39.82 -7.33 21.95
C LEU A 14 38.43 -7.81 21.52
N LEU A 15 37.35 -7.36 22.17
CA LEU A 15 35.96 -7.70 21.77
C LEU A 15 35.34 -6.72 20.76
N ALA A 16 36.02 -5.62 20.41
CA ALA A 16 35.50 -4.66 19.43
C ALA A 16 35.54 -5.18 17.97
N GLY A 17 36.24 -6.29 17.71
CA GLY A 17 36.41 -6.86 16.37
C GLY A 17 35.17 -7.52 15.76
N CYS A 18 34.13 -7.80 16.55
CA CYS A 18 32.85 -8.32 16.06
C CYS A 18 31.76 -7.24 16.14
N MET A 19 32.02 -6.04 15.60
CA MET A 19 30.98 -5.03 15.41
C MET A 19 30.36 -5.16 14.03
N GLY A 20 29.07 -5.51 13.99
CA GLY A 20 28.22 -5.37 12.80
C GLY A 20 27.48 -6.65 12.41
N THR A 21 26.35 -6.45 11.72
CA THR A 21 25.61 -7.53 11.06
C THR A 21 26.50 -8.16 9.98
N GLN A 22 26.70 -9.49 10.07
CA GLN A 22 27.43 -10.24 9.05
C GLN A 22 26.53 -10.48 7.84
N ASN A 23 26.90 -9.94 6.68
CA ASN A 23 26.25 -10.26 5.41
C ASN A 23 27.31 -10.62 4.36
N ARG A 24 27.63 -11.91 4.24
CA ARG A 24 28.60 -12.41 3.23
C ARG A 24 27.95 -12.73 1.87
N GLY A 25 26.63 -12.60 1.78
CA GLY A 25 25.87 -12.84 0.56
C GLY A 25 25.61 -11.56 -0.22
N LEU A 26 24.82 -11.68 -1.29
CA LEU A 26 24.39 -10.56 -2.14
C LEU A 26 22.92 -10.20 -1.92
N GLU A 27 22.33 -10.71 -0.85
CA GLU A 27 20.98 -10.42 -0.43
C GLU A 27 20.95 -9.05 0.28
N SER A 28 19.95 -8.24 -0.08
CA SER A 28 19.70 -7.00 0.63
C SER A 28 19.24 -7.28 2.07
N VAL A 29 19.90 -6.66 3.05
CA VAL A 29 19.49 -6.70 4.46
C VAL A 29 18.27 -5.81 4.69
N HIS A 30 18.10 -4.78 3.85
CA HIS A 30 17.06 -3.78 3.96
C HIS A 30 15.92 -4.04 2.99
N GLN A 31 14.95 -4.86 3.42
CA GLN A 31 13.79 -5.21 2.61
C GLN A 31 12.67 -4.17 2.73
N PRO A 32 11.91 -3.89 1.65
CA PRO A 32 10.69 -3.09 1.74
C PRO A 32 9.66 -3.72 2.68
N VAL A 33 9.11 -2.91 3.57
CA VAL A 33 8.00 -3.28 4.45
C VAL A 33 6.77 -2.51 4.03
N VAL A 34 5.63 -3.20 3.93
CA VAL A 34 4.35 -2.63 3.56
C VAL A 34 3.48 -2.44 4.79
N GLN A 35 2.99 -1.21 4.99
CA GLN A 35 1.99 -0.88 5.98
C GLN A 35 0.67 -0.58 5.28
N ARG A 36 -0.41 -1.18 5.78
CA ARG A 36 -1.77 -0.98 5.26
C ARG A 36 -2.66 -0.44 6.38
N SER A 37 -3.50 0.53 6.05
CA SER A 37 -4.53 1.06 6.94
C SER A 37 -5.87 1.04 6.21
N ASP A 38 -6.88 0.48 6.85
CA ASP A 38 -8.23 0.38 6.32
C ASP A 38 -9.16 1.30 7.14
N TYR A 39 -9.81 2.24 6.45
CA TYR A 39 -10.78 3.16 7.01
C TYR A 39 -12.18 2.72 6.60
N LEU A 40 -13.10 2.67 7.54
CA LEU A 40 -14.41 2.06 7.39
C LEU A 40 -15.49 3.12 7.59
N LEU A 41 -16.46 3.18 6.69
CA LEU A 41 -17.65 4.01 6.84
C LEU A 41 -18.90 3.21 6.48
N ASP A 42 -19.80 3.04 7.45
CA ASP A 42 -21.09 2.39 7.24
C ASP A 42 -22.13 3.44 6.84
N LEU A 43 -22.64 3.33 5.61
CA LEU A 43 -23.68 4.19 5.06
C LEU A 43 -25.03 3.50 5.18
N ARG A 44 -26.08 4.26 5.51
CA ARG A 44 -27.44 3.70 5.59
C ARG A 44 -27.96 3.40 4.19
N ALA A 45 -28.56 2.23 4.02
CA ALA A 45 -29.29 1.87 2.81
C ALA A 45 -30.77 2.28 2.93
N ALA A 46 -31.36 2.68 1.81
CA ALA A 46 -32.80 2.92 1.68
C ALA A 46 -33.31 2.37 0.36
N GLY A 47 -34.23 1.40 0.43
CA GLY A 47 -34.80 0.76 -0.77
C GLY A 47 -33.74 -0.01 -1.55
N GLN A 48 -33.34 0.51 -2.71
CA GLN A 48 -32.34 -0.11 -3.59
C GLN A 48 -30.99 0.60 -3.56
N GLY A 49 -30.88 1.73 -2.86
CA GLY A 49 -29.73 2.64 -2.92
C GLY A 49 -29.31 3.16 -1.55
N LEU A 50 -28.52 4.24 -1.54
CA LEU A 50 -28.14 4.91 -0.30
C LEU A 50 -29.30 5.76 0.23
N ALA A 51 -29.37 5.90 1.55
CA ALA A 51 -30.32 6.81 2.18
C ALA A 51 -30.01 8.28 1.81
N GLN A 52 -31.04 9.13 1.89
CA GLN A 52 -30.90 10.54 1.58
C GLN A 52 -29.79 11.18 2.43
N GLY A 53 -28.88 11.92 1.77
CA GLY A 53 -27.76 12.60 2.41
C GLY A 53 -26.50 11.76 2.62
N GLU A 54 -26.55 10.43 2.45
CA GLU A 54 -25.37 9.57 2.63
C GLU A 54 -24.31 9.78 1.56
N GLN A 55 -24.68 10.14 0.32
CA GLN A 55 -23.71 10.51 -0.72
C GLN A 55 -22.91 11.77 -0.33
N ALA A 56 -23.57 12.77 0.26
CA ALA A 56 -22.90 13.98 0.75
C ALA A 56 -22.03 13.69 1.99
N ARG A 57 -22.50 12.81 2.88
CA ARG A 57 -21.69 12.36 4.03
C ARG A 57 -20.45 11.60 3.60
N LEU A 58 -20.59 10.73 2.59
CA LEU A 58 -19.50 10.00 1.97
C LEU A 58 -18.48 10.95 1.35
N ALA A 59 -18.93 11.93 0.56
CA ALA A 59 -18.06 12.94 -0.03
C ALA A 59 -17.29 13.73 1.06
N GLY A 60 -17.99 14.23 2.09
CA GLY A 60 -17.32 14.93 3.19
C GLY A 60 -16.31 14.06 3.96
N TRP A 61 -16.56 12.76 4.06
CA TRP A 61 -15.60 11.81 4.65
C TRP A 61 -14.37 11.60 3.76
N PHE A 62 -14.55 11.50 2.44
CA PHE A 62 -13.45 11.43 1.47
C PHE A 62 -12.58 12.69 1.49
N ASP A 63 -13.20 13.87 1.59
CA ASP A 63 -12.48 15.15 1.75
C ASP A 63 -11.65 15.15 3.05
N ALA A 64 -12.24 14.70 4.16
CA ALA A 64 -11.55 14.62 5.46
C ALA A 64 -10.35 13.65 5.41
N LEU A 65 -10.48 12.52 4.70
CA LEU A 65 -9.39 11.57 4.49
C LEU A 65 -8.35 12.05 3.47
N ARG A 66 -8.66 13.11 2.72
CA ARG A 66 -7.91 13.56 1.54
C ARG A 66 -7.70 12.39 0.59
N LEU A 67 -8.82 11.83 0.14
CA LEU A 67 -8.82 10.72 -0.78
C LEU A 67 -8.04 11.11 -2.05
N GLY A 68 -7.15 10.22 -2.49
CA GLY A 68 -6.29 10.54 -3.64
C GLY A 68 -5.65 9.30 -4.27
N TYR A 69 -4.68 9.57 -5.14
CA TYR A 69 -3.97 8.51 -5.84
C TYR A 69 -3.33 7.51 -4.88
N GLY A 70 -3.47 6.22 -5.19
CA GLY A 70 -2.97 5.11 -4.37
C GLY A 70 -3.96 4.61 -3.31
N ASP A 71 -5.05 5.34 -3.05
CA ASP A 71 -6.14 4.82 -2.22
C ASP A 71 -7.03 3.87 -3.01
N ARG A 72 -7.42 2.77 -2.38
CA ARG A 72 -8.33 1.78 -2.95
C ARG A 72 -9.67 1.86 -2.24
N VAL A 73 -10.74 2.14 -2.98
CA VAL A 73 -12.10 2.20 -2.44
C VAL A 73 -12.86 0.95 -2.83
N THR A 74 -13.45 0.26 -1.85
CA THR A 74 -14.29 -0.91 -2.07
C THR A 74 -15.61 -0.76 -1.34
N VAL A 75 -16.63 -1.46 -1.84
CA VAL A 75 -17.97 -1.50 -1.25
C VAL A 75 -18.26 -2.93 -0.82
N ASP A 76 -18.63 -3.09 0.45
CA ASP A 76 -19.04 -4.34 1.08
C ASP A 76 -20.53 -4.27 1.44
N ASP A 77 -21.33 -5.13 0.81
CA ASP A 77 -22.77 -5.32 1.06
C ASP A 77 -23.07 -6.83 1.12
N PRO A 78 -22.72 -7.50 2.23
CA PRO A 78 -22.84 -8.96 2.33
C PRO A 78 -24.29 -9.44 2.29
N SER A 79 -25.24 -8.58 2.69
CA SER A 79 -26.68 -8.88 2.68
C SER A 79 -27.38 -8.48 1.38
N GLY A 80 -26.67 -7.90 0.40
CA GLY A 80 -27.24 -7.42 -0.85
C GLY A 80 -28.40 -6.44 -0.65
N THR A 81 -28.34 -5.65 0.41
CA THR A 81 -29.47 -4.83 0.87
C THR A 81 -29.72 -3.63 -0.04
N ALA A 82 -28.70 -3.14 -0.75
CA ALA A 82 -28.84 -2.03 -1.68
C ALA A 82 -28.02 -2.25 -2.97
N PRO A 83 -28.55 -3.00 -3.95
CA PRO A 83 -27.82 -3.32 -5.18
C PRO A 83 -27.40 -2.07 -5.99
N GLY A 84 -28.13 -0.96 -5.88
CA GLY A 84 -27.81 0.32 -6.49
C GLY A 84 -26.79 1.15 -5.71
N ALA A 85 -26.54 0.86 -4.43
CA ALA A 85 -25.60 1.63 -3.61
C ALA A 85 -24.18 1.60 -4.17
N ARG A 86 -23.75 0.47 -4.75
CA ARG A 86 -22.42 0.38 -5.38
C ARG A 86 -22.27 1.38 -6.53
N ALA A 87 -23.31 1.57 -7.35
CA ALA A 87 -23.28 2.53 -8.45
C ALA A 87 -23.29 3.98 -7.96
N GLU A 88 -24.05 4.27 -6.90
CA GLU A 88 -24.05 5.60 -6.28
C GLU A 88 -22.70 5.94 -5.64
N VAL A 89 -22.09 5.01 -4.91
CA VAL A 89 -20.73 5.16 -4.37
C VAL A 89 -19.73 5.34 -5.52
N ALA A 90 -19.86 4.58 -6.62
CA ALA A 90 -19.00 4.74 -7.79
C ALA A 90 -19.04 6.16 -8.35
N GLY A 91 -20.23 6.75 -8.51
CA GLY A 91 -20.37 8.13 -8.97
C GLY A 91 -19.70 9.16 -8.07
N VAL A 92 -19.72 8.95 -6.74
CA VAL A 92 -18.98 9.82 -5.80
C VAL A 92 -17.48 9.63 -5.96
N VAL A 93 -17.00 8.39 -6.04
CA VAL A 93 -15.57 8.05 -6.17
C VAL A 93 -14.97 8.57 -7.47
N GLU A 94 -15.74 8.52 -8.57
CA GLU A 94 -15.35 9.07 -9.88
C GLU A 94 -15.07 10.58 -9.81
N GLY A 95 -15.77 11.33 -8.96
CA GLY A 95 -15.51 12.75 -8.71
C GLY A 95 -14.12 13.03 -8.14
N TYR A 96 -13.49 12.03 -7.51
CA TYR A 96 -12.11 12.09 -7.00
C TYR A 96 -11.09 11.50 -8.00
N GLY A 97 -11.51 11.15 -9.21
CA GLY A 97 -10.65 10.56 -10.24
C GLY A 97 -10.21 9.12 -9.94
N LEU A 98 -10.94 8.43 -9.06
CA LEU A 98 -10.68 7.04 -8.68
C LEU A 98 -11.78 6.12 -9.24
N LEU A 99 -11.49 4.82 -9.22
CA LEU A 99 -12.46 3.78 -9.58
C LEU A 99 -12.71 2.88 -8.38
N LEU A 100 -13.94 2.39 -8.26
CA LEU A 100 -14.21 1.32 -7.30
C LEU A 100 -13.42 0.09 -7.66
N ALA A 101 -12.70 -0.41 -6.68
CA ALA A 101 -11.99 -1.65 -6.82
C ALA A 101 -12.94 -2.83 -6.58
N GLY A 102 -12.50 -4.04 -6.95
CA GLY A 102 -13.31 -5.26 -6.92
C GLY A 102 -13.75 -5.65 -5.51
N ASP A 103 -13.20 -6.76 -5.01
CA ASP A 103 -13.62 -7.31 -3.72
C ASP A 103 -13.15 -6.45 -2.55
N ALA A 104 -14.03 -6.32 -1.56
CA ALA A 104 -13.74 -5.68 -0.30
C ALA A 104 -12.85 -6.59 0.57
N PRO A 105 -11.92 -6.00 1.36
CA PRO A 105 -11.14 -6.79 2.29
C PRO A 105 -12.00 -7.32 3.43
N VAL A 106 -11.52 -8.35 4.10
CA VAL A 106 -12.12 -8.84 5.35
C VAL A 106 -12.00 -7.72 6.40
N THR A 107 -13.15 -7.22 6.85
CA THR A 107 -13.22 -6.20 7.89
C THR A 107 -13.42 -6.84 9.27
N PRO A 108 -12.90 -6.24 10.36
CA PRO A 108 -12.89 -6.88 11.68
C PRO A 108 -14.27 -7.01 12.33
N ALA A 109 -15.26 -6.23 11.87
CA ALA A 109 -16.63 -6.26 12.39
C ALA A 109 -17.60 -6.65 11.27
N PRO A 110 -18.71 -7.33 11.56
CA PRO A 110 -19.76 -7.54 10.57
C PRO A 110 -20.36 -6.20 10.12
N VAL A 111 -20.90 -6.17 8.90
CA VAL A 111 -21.66 -5.03 8.39
C VAL A 111 -23.05 -5.04 9.05
N ALA A 112 -23.48 -3.88 9.55
CA ALA A 112 -24.77 -3.78 10.23
C ALA A 112 -25.94 -3.97 9.22
N PRO A 113 -27.04 -4.63 9.62
CA PRO A 113 -28.20 -4.78 8.74
C PRO A 113 -28.74 -3.43 8.27
N GLY A 114 -29.12 -3.33 6.98
CA GLY A 114 -29.60 -2.07 6.42
C GLY A 114 -28.50 -1.03 6.18
N THR A 115 -27.23 -1.43 6.18
CA THR A 115 -26.10 -0.56 5.86
C THR A 115 -25.21 -1.18 4.79
N VAL A 116 -24.51 -0.32 4.07
CA VAL A 116 -23.46 -0.69 3.12
C VAL A 116 -22.16 -0.10 3.64
N ARG A 117 -21.10 -0.91 3.69
CA ARG A 117 -19.80 -0.48 4.18
C ARG A 117 -18.91 -0.06 3.03
N VAL A 118 -18.43 1.18 3.09
CA VAL A 118 -17.36 1.66 2.22
C VAL A 118 -16.04 1.50 2.96
N VAL A 119 -15.07 0.88 2.30
CA VAL A 119 -13.71 0.69 2.84
C VAL A 119 -12.72 1.46 1.97
N VAL A 120 -11.93 2.32 2.59
CA VAL A 120 -10.79 2.99 1.96
C VAL A 120 -9.52 2.35 2.51
N SER A 121 -8.81 1.64 1.64
CA SER A 121 -7.54 1.00 1.96
C SER A 121 -6.39 1.84 1.43
N ARG A 122 -5.47 2.22 2.32
CA ARG A 122 -4.24 2.95 1.99
C ARG A 122 -3.04 2.09 2.35
N ALA A 123 -2.17 1.83 1.37
CA ALA A 123 -0.93 1.09 1.57
C ALA A 123 0.28 1.99 1.31
N ARG A 124 1.36 1.80 2.08
CA ARG A 124 2.65 2.49 1.91
C ARG A 124 3.78 1.49 2.06
N ALA A 125 4.75 1.54 1.15
CA ALA A 125 6.00 0.80 1.28
C ALA A 125 7.09 1.73 1.81
N SER A 126 7.91 1.22 2.72
CA SER A 126 9.11 1.92 3.20
C SER A 126 10.18 0.91 3.58
N VAL A 127 11.44 1.32 3.53
CA VAL A 127 12.57 0.48 3.91
C VAL A 127 13.11 0.99 5.25
N PRO A 128 12.82 0.31 6.38
CA PRO A 128 13.27 0.76 7.68
C PRO A 128 14.80 0.64 7.82
N GLY A 129 15.37 1.52 8.62
CA GLY A 129 16.81 1.52 8.91
C GLY A 129 17.70 2.11 7.82
N CYS A 130 17.14 2.68 6.75
CA CYS A 130 17.92 3.35 5.71
C CYS A 130 17.94 4.89 5.87
N PRO A 131 19.06 5.57 5.54
CA PRO A 131 20.36 5.00 5.16
C PRO A 131 21.11 4.41 6.38
N ASP A 132 21.90 3.35 6.15
CA ASP A 132 22.72 2.71 7.19
C ASP A 132 24.22 2.78 6.89
N TRP A 133 24.96 3.47 7.77
CA TRP A 133 26.42 3.61 7.73
C TRP A 133 27.11 3.06 8.99
N SER A 134 26.44 2.15 9.71
CA SER A 134 26.91 1.61 10.98
C SER A 134 28.20 0.79 10.88
N ARG A 135 28.57 0.31 9.68
CA ARG A 135 29.83 -0.42 9.44
C ARG A 135 30.84 0.40 8.66
N ASP A 136 32.08 0.34 9.11
CA ASP A 136 33.23 0.84 8.37
C ASP A 136 33.50 -0.05 7.15
N VAL A 137 33.57 0.57 5.97
CA VAL A 137 33.83 -0.12 4.70
C VAL A 137 35.32 -0.42 4.50
N THR A 138 36.22 0.19 5.28
CA THR A 138 37.67 0.06 5.12
C THR A 138 38.24 -1.21 5.78
N GLN A 139 37.54 -1.79 6.75
CA GLN A 139 37.99 -2.96 7.52
C GLN A 139 37.09 -4.18 7.28
N ASN A 140 37.07 -4.67 6.03
CA ASN A 140 36.22 -5.77 5.61
C ASN A 140 37.02 -7.03 5.21
N ASN A 141 37.62 -7.70 6.19
CA ASN A 141 38.45 -8.90 5.94
C ASN A 141 37.63 -10.17 5.66
N ASP A 142 36.33 -10.14 5.94
CA ASP A 142 35.40 -11.27 5.83
C ASP A 142 34.53 -11.24 4.57
N ASN A 143 34.81 -10.30 3.66
CA ASN A 143 34.10 -10.08 2.39
C ASN A 143 32.59 -9.88 2.56
N HIS A 144 32.19 -9.08 3.55
CA HIS A 144 30.79 -8.70 3.75
C HIS A 144 30.35 -7.58 2.79
N THR A 145 29.08 -7.54 2.41
CA THR A 145 28.47 -6.35 1.77
C THR A 145 28.42 -5.18 2.76
N SER A 146 28.16 -3.96 2.29
CA SER A 146 28.06 -2.77 3.16
C SER A 146 26.85 -2.84 4.10
N SER A 147 26.84 -2.06 5.19
CA SER A 147 25.69 -1.99 6.11
C SER A 147 24.42 -1.56 5.40
N GLY A 148 24.49 -0.50 4.58
CA GLY A 148 23.39 -0.02 3.76
C GLY A 148 23.18 -0.78 2.45
N PHE A 149 23.68 -2.02 2.33
CA PHE A 149 23.53 -2.79 1.09
C PHE A 149 22.05 -3.01 0.76
N GLY A 150 21.65 -2.51 -0.41
CA GLY A 150 20.27 -2.53 -0.89
C GLY A 150 19.40 -1.33 -0.47
N CYS A 151 19.87 -0.43 0.41
CA CYS A 151 19.07 0.74 0.83
C CYS A 151 18.64 1.62 -0.35
N ALA A 152 19.57 2.02 -1.23
CA ALA A 152 19.23 2.90 -2.35
C ALA A 152 18.27 2.22 -3.33
N THR A 153 18.55 0.99 -3.73
CA THR A 153 17.72 0.24 -4.68
C THR A 153 16.32 -0.03 -4.12
N ASN A 154 16.24 -0.57 -2.91
CA ASN A 154 14.97 -0.98 -2.32
C ASN A 154 14.14 0.22 -1.87
N ALA A 155 14.75 1.32 -1.40
CA ALA A 155 14.01 2.53 -1.05
C ALA A 155 13.44 3.21 -2.29
N ASN A 156 14.21 3.29 -3.38
CA ASN A 156 13.69 3.80 -4.65
C ASN A 156 12.58 2.90 -5.19
N PHE A 157 12.73 1.57 -5.12
CA PHE A 157 11.69 0.65 -5.55
C PHE A 157 10.41 0.80 -4.71
N ALA A 158 10.52 0.91 -3.39
CA ALA A 158 9.40 1.18 -2.50
C ALA A 158 8.70 2.53 -2.79
N ALA A 159 9.45 3.54 -3.23
CA ALA A 159 8.89 4.85 -3.59
C ALA A 159 8.23 4.88 -4.99
N MET A 160 8.67 4.03 -5.92
CA MET A 160 8.17 4.00 -7.29
C MET A 160 6.98 3.04 -7.49
N VAL A 161 6.80 2.06 -6.60
CA VAL A 161 5.73 1.06 -6.77
C VAL A 161 4.34 1.73 -6.68
N ALA A 162 3.53 1.51 -7.72
CA ALA A 162 2.19 2.12 -7.79
C ALA A 162 1.23 1.57 -6.72
N ASN A 163 1.30 0.27 -6.44
CA ASN A 163 0.53 -0.37 -5.37
C ASN A 163 1.48 -1.17 -4.45
N PRO A 164 1.76 -0.67 -3.23
CA PRO A 164 2.61 -1.35 -2.26
C PRO A 164 2.16 -2.76 -1.89
N VAL A 165 0.86 -3.08 -1.94
CA VAL A 165 0.35 -4.41 -1.56
C VAL A 165 0.91 -5.52 -2.47
N ASP A 166 1.27 -5.19 -3.71
CA ASP A 166 1.83 -6.14 -4.66
C ASP A 166 3.20 -6.67 -4.24
N LEU A 167 3.93 -5.94 -3.37
CA LEU A 167 5.21 -6.40 -2.82
C LEU A 167 5.05 -7.61 -1.88
N VAL A 168 3.85 -7.84 -1.35
CA VAL A 168 3.56 -8.94 -0.42
C VAL A 168 2.83 -10.07 -1.15
N ASN A 169 1.75 -9.74 -1.85
CA ASN A 169 0.85 -10.73 -2.41
C ASN A 169 1.18 -11.10 -3.86
N GLY A 170 2.00 -10.29 -4.55
CA GLY A 170 2.02 -10.27 -6.00
C GLY A 170 0.66 -9.84 -6.58
N ARG A 171 0.58 -9.76 -7.89
CA ARG A 171 -0.72 -9.77 -8.59
C ARG A 171 -0.83 -11.11 -9.29
N ASP A 172 -2.00 -11.72 -9.21
CA ASP A 172 -2.36 -12.75 -10.17
C ASP A 172 -2.18 -12.14 -11.55
N GLY A 173 -1.33 -12.77 -12.37
CA GLY A 173 -0.97 -12.24 -13.67
C GLY A 173 -2.24 -11.96 -14.44
N ALA A 174 -2.50 -10.68 -14.75
CA ALA A 174 -3.36 -10.39 -15.88
C ALA A 174 -2.73 -11.11 -17.07
N GLU A 175 -3.50 -11.91 -17.82
CA GLU A 175 -3.08 -12.30 -19.16
C GLU A 175 -2.56 -11.03 -19.82
N SER A 176 -1.28 -11.05 -20.20
CA SER A 176 -0.52 -9.93 -20.74
C SER A 176 -1.43 -8.99 -21.52
N ALA A 177 -1.49 -7.70 -21.16
CA ALA A 177 -2.26 -6.63 -21.81
C ALA A 177 -3.00 -7.11 -23.06
N ASP A 178 -4.17 -7.74 -22.88
CA ASP A 178 -4.85 -8.41 -23.99
C ASP A 178 -5.12 -7.36 -25.08
N PRO A 179 -4.52 -7.49 -26.27
CA PRO A 179 -4.73 -6.53 -27.35
C PRO A 179 -6.21 -6.44 -27.75
N ALA A 180 -7.03 -7.47 -27.48
CA ALA A 180 -8.48 -7.41 -27.68
C ALA A 180 -9.19 -6.54 -26.63
N ILE A 181 -8.81 -6.58 -25.35
CA ILE A 181 -9.31 -5.65 -24.32
C ILE A 181 -8.90 -4.20 -24.66
N SER A 182 -7.63 -4.00 -25.01
CA SER A 182 -7.11 -2.67 -25.39
C SER A 182 -7.80 -2.13 -26.65
N GLY A 183 -8.01 -3.01 -27.65
CA GLY A 183 -8.74 -2.71 -28.87
C GLY A 183 -10.21 -2.36 -28.63
N ARG A 184 -10.88 -3.00 -27.64
CA ARG A 184 -12.26 -2.67 -27.25
C ARG A 184 -12.38 -1.25 -26.69
N ALA A 185 -11.46 -0.81 -25.83
CA ALA A 185 -11.46 0.55 -25.31
C ALA A 185 -11.25 1.58 -26.42
N ILE A 186 -10.31 1.32 -27.34
CA ILE A 186 -10.05 2.18 -28.51
C ILE A 186 -11.27 2.23 -29.45
N ASN A 187 -11.87 1.07 -29.74
CA ASN A 187 -13.06 1.00 -30.59
C ASN A 187 -14.24 1.71 -29.94
N GLY A 188 -14.46 1.53 -28.63
CA GLY A 188 -15.48 2.26 -27.88
C GLY A 188 -15.28 3.78 -27.92
N TYR A 189 -14.03 4.26 -27.83
CA TYR A 189 -13.72 5.68 -28.05
C TYR A 189 -14.02 6.13 -29.48
N ARG A 190 -13.65 5.33 -30.50
CA ARG A 190 -13.89 5.64 -31.91
C ARG A 190 -15.36 5.62 -32.33
N THR A 191 -16.17 4.73 -31.73
CA THR A 191 -17.58 4.56 -32.07
C THR A 191 -18.53 5.40 -31.22
N ARG A 192 -18.03 6.02 -30.13
CA ARG A 192 -18.81 6.98 -29.36
C ARG A 192 -19.13 8.16 -30.26
N SER A 193 -20.40 8.30 -30.67
CA SER A 193 -20.82 9.45 -31.46
C SER A 193 -20.56 10.72 -30.64
N THR A 194 -19.85 11.67 -31.24
CA THR A 194 -19.70 13.04 -30.74
C THR A 194 -21.02 13.79 -30.94
N GLY A 195 -22.11 13.27 -30.35
CA GLY A 195 -23.40 13.90 -30.32
C GLY A 195 -23.45 14.94 -29.20
N GLY A 196 -22.80 16.09 -29.41
CA GLY A 196 -23.11 17.29 -28.64
C GLY A 196 -24.53 17.74 -28.99
N SER A 197 -25.50 17.48 -28.11
CA SER A 197 -26.77 18.19 -28.15
C SER A 197 -26.59 19.56 -27.50
N LYS A 198 -26.89 20.60 -28.29
CA LYS A 198 -27.36 21.88 -27.79
C LYS A 198 -28.65 21.71 -26.98
#